data_AF-A0A969QS55-F1
#
_entry.id   AF-A0A969QS55-F1
#
_cell.length_a   1.000
_cell.length_b   1.000
_cell.length_c   1.000
_cell.angle_alpha   90.00
_cell.angle_beta   90.00
_cell.angle_gamma   90.00
#
_symmetry.space_group_name_H-M   'P 1'
#
loop_
_entity.id
_entity.type
_entity.pdbx_description
1 polymer ?
#
loop_
_entity_poly.entity_id
_entity_poly.type
_entity_poly.pdbx_seq_one_letter_code
_entity_poly.pdbx_strand_id
1 'polypeptide(L)'
;MAAAVLTSAGSSKLYRINLTTGAASLRADLAGLSLGGLSVIDVAVANLRPADFALANSGLRLTRFLLETPGTSALATVSGVVAGERLVGMDLRPRTGQLLALGIDALNDRGTLYRLEPQSMGTTAVATPIGTPGQIAFVDSAGSVIDLSDVPYGVDVNPAADRLRVVDGTGLNFRVNPDTGAAIDGAADAGTNPDGMIAGPLGTQLAATAYTNSSSGTTLTTQYTLDQLGGFLNVQNPPNNGTQTLAQPVLLNAQPFTFGGGVGFDIPPGVAPRWPMRR
;
A
#
# COMPACT_ATOMS: atom_id res chain seq x y z
N MET A 1 29.76 -4.23 14.82
CA MET A 1 30.47 -5.17 13.92
C MET A 1 30.43 -4.59 12.51
N ALA A 2 31.53 -4.62 11.76
CA ALA A 2 31.60 -4.13 10.38
C ALA A 2 31.44 -5.28 9.37
N ALA A 3 31.12 -4.98 8.11
CA ALA A 3 31.29 -5.89 6.99
C ALA A 3 32.53 -5.50 6.17
N ALA A 4 33.10 -6.44 5.42
CA ALA A 4 34.26 -6.24 4.55
C ALA A 4 34.20 -7.21 3.37
N VAL A 5 34.82 -6.91 2.23
CA VAL A 5 35.08 -7.93 1.19
C VAL A 5 36.57 -8.18 1.11
N LEU A 6 36.97 -9.44 1.10
CA LEU A 6 38.35 -9.91 0.97
C LEU A 6 38.42 -11.03 -0.08
N THR A 7 39.44 -11.04 -0.90
CA THR A 7 39.66 -12.10 -1.89
C THR A 7 40.42 -13.28 -1.28
N SER A 8 39.97 -14.51 -1.50
CA SER A 8 40.62 -15.73 -0.99
C SER A 8 40.51 -16.86 -2.03
N ALA A 9 41.67 -17.45 -2.38
CA ALA A 9 41.81 -18.48 -3.42
C ALA A 9 41.24 -18.08 -4.81
N GLY A 10 41.31 -16.79 -5.15
CA GLY A 10 40.93 -16.27 -6.48
C GLY A 10 39.49 -15.74 -6.59
N SER A 11 38.69 -15.81 -5.53
CA SER A 11 37.30 -15.32 -5.51
C SER A 11 37.09 -14.31 -4.39
N SER A 12 36.33 -13.25 -4.67
CA SER A 12 35.96 -12.21 -3.70
C SER A 12 34.97 -12.74 -2.68
N LYS A 13 35.19 -12.47 -1.40
CA LYS A 13 34.36 -12.98 -0.31
C LYS A 13 33.99 -11.87 0.68
N LEU A 14 32.73 -11.72 1.06
CA LEU A 14 32.21 -10.89 2.15
C LEU A 14 32.64 -11.46 3.52
N TYR A 15 32.97 -10.62 4.51
CA TYR A 15 33.35 -10.91 5.90
C TYR A 15 32.62 -9.96 6.87
N ARG A 16 32.49 -10.34 8.15
CA ARG A 16 32.24 -9.42 9.27
C ARG A 16 33.50 -9.31 10.11
N ILE A 17 33.82 -8.09 10.52
CA ILE A 17 34.98 -7.77 11.34
C ILE A 17 34.51 -7.42 12.74
N ASN A 18 35.02 -8.16 13.74
CA ASN A 18 34.89 -7.77 15.13
C ASN A 18 35.81 -6.55 15.37
N LEU A 19 35.22 -5.41 15.71
CA LEU A 19 35.93 -4.14 15.83
C LEU A 19 36.75 -4.06 17.13
N THR A 20 36.48 -4.94 18.10
CA THR A 20 37.17 -4.97 19.38
C THR A 20 38.36 -5.94 19.37
N THR A 21 38.25 -7.09 18.69
CA THR A 21 39.29 -8.12 18.68
C THR A 21 39.99 -8.30 17.32
N GLY A 22 39.51 -7.64 16.26
CA GLY A 22 40.04 -7.78 14.90
C GLY A 22 39.75 -9.12 14.21
N ALA A 23 39.11 -10.06 14.91
CA ALA A 23 38.77 -11.36 14.35
C ALA A 23 37.86 -11.17 13.11
N ALA A 24 38.40 -11.54 11.95
CA ALA A 24 37.64 -11.63 10.71
C ALA A 24 36.85 -12.92 10.71
N SER A 25 35.56 -12.80 10.49
CA SER A 25 34.66 -13.93 10.29
C SER A 25 34.12 -13.85 8.88
N LEU A 26 34.30 -14.88 8.07
CA LEU A 26 33.75 -14.94 6.72
C LEU A 26 32.21 -14.81 6.75
N ARG A 27 31.63 -14.17 5.74
CA ARG A 27 30.18 -13.92 5.60
C ARG A 27 29.56 -14.42 4.30
N ALA A 28 30.22 -14.28 3.15
CA ALA A 28 29.76 -14.83 1.87
C ALA A 28 30.90 -14.92 0.85
N ASP A 29 30.76 -15.74 -0.20
CA ASP A 29 31.51 -15.58 -1.44
C ASP A 29 30.68 -14.69 -2.40
N LEU A 30 31.33 -13.88 -3.22
CA LEU A 30 30.71 -12.89 -4.10
C LEU A 30 30.98 -13.18 -5.58
N ALA A 31 31.57 -14.33 -5.91
CA ALA A 31 31.74 -14.79 -7.29
C ALA A 31 30.42 -14.94 -8.09
N GLY A 32 29.28 -15.00 -7.40
CA GLY A 32 27.94 -15.11 -8.00
C GLY A 32 27.29 -13.79 -8.40
N LEU A 33 27.88 -12.62 -8.10
CA LEU A 33 27.37 -11.36 -8.65
C LEU A 33 27.64 -11.35 -10.16
N SER A 34 26.60 -11.11 -10.97
CA SER A 34 26.71 -11.00 -12.42
C SER A 34 27.46 -9.72 -12.81
N LEU A 35 28.77 -9.73 -12.64
CA LEU A 35 29.69 -8.61 -12.88
C LEU A 35 30.52 -8.80 -14.15
N GLY A 36 30.14 -9.73 -15.02
CA GLY A 36 30.85 -9.99 -16.28
C GLY A 36 32.29 -10.51 -16.09
N GLY A 37 32.55 -11.33 -15.06
CA GLY A 37 33.87 -11.90 -14.78
C GLY A 37 34.78 -11.04 -13.88
N LEU A 38 34.28 -9.92 -13.36
CA LEU A 38 35.01 -9.05 -12.44
C LEU A 38 34.91 -9.53 -10.99
N SER A 39 35.92 -9.17 -10.18
CA SER A 39 35.94 -9.45 -8.74
C SER A 39 35.19 -8.37 -7.96
N VAL A 40 34.52 -8.76 -6.88
CA VAL A 40 33.96 -7.81 -5.91
C VAL A 40 35.07 -7.28 -5.02
N ILE A 41 35.29 -5.99 -5.04
CA ILE A 41 36.35 -5.36 -4.27
C ILE A 41 35.83 -4.77 -2.94
N ASP A 42 34.50 -4.72 -2.73
CA ASP A 42 33.86 -4.08 -1.57
C ASP A 42 32.38 -4.50 -1.32
N VAL A 43 31.82 -4.19 -0.14
CA VAL A 43 30.42 -4.47 0.27
C VAL A 43 29.82 -3.34 1.09
N ALA A 44 28.52 -3.09 0.87
CA ALA A 44 27.68 -2.28 1.76
C ALA A 44 26.62 -3.14 2.46
N VAL A 45 26.32 -2.84 3.73
CA VAL A 45 25.29 -3.53 4.54
C VAL A 45 24.03 -2.66 4.58
N ALA A 46 22.89 -3.17 4.12
CA ALA A 46 21.63 -2.46 4.22
C ALA A 46 21.03 -2.62 5.64
N ASN A 47 20.79 -1.50 6.32
CA ASN A 47 19.83 -1.45 7.44
C ASN A 47 18.51 -0.98 6.84
N LEU A 48 17.73 -1.89 6.26
CA LEU A 48 16.46 -1.51 5.65
C LEU A 48 15.48 -1.16 6.78
N ARG A 49 15.43 0.13 7.13
CA ARG A 49 14.15 0.73 7.48
C ARG A 49 13.19 0.44 6.32
N PRO A 50 11.94 0.01 6.56
CA PRO A 50 10.96 -0.05 5.49
C PRO A 50 10.94 1.33 4.84
N ALA A 51 11.17 1.37 3.53
CA ALA A 51 11.05 2.62 2.83
C ALA A 51 9.56 2.94 2.66
N ASP A 52 9.26 4.21 2.68
CA ASP A 52 7.92 4.72 2.43
C ASP A 52 7.75 4.96 0.94
N PHE A 53 6.49 4.92 0.49
CA PHE A 53 6.16 5.00 -0.92
C PHE A 53 5.10 6.07 -1.17
N ALA A 54 5.23 6.79 -2.29
CA ALA A 54 4.19 7.68 -2.80
C ALA A 54 3.92 7.39 -4.28
N LEU A 55 2.65 7.33 -4.65
CA LEU A 55 2.21 7.14 -6.03
C LEU A 55 1.74 8.49 -6.58
N ALA A 56 2.22 8.89 -7.74
CA ALA A 56 1.73 10.09 -8.40
C ALA A 56 0.34 9.84 -9.00
N ASN A 57 -0.46 10.90 -9.13
CA ASN A 57 -1.82 10.80 -9.69
C ASN A 57 -1.88 10.24 -11.13
N SER A 58 -0.77 10.29 -11.88
CA SER A 58 -0.68 9.63 -13.18
C SER A 58 -0.75 8.09 -13.10
N GLY A 59 -0.60 7.50 -11.90
CA GLY A 59 -0.57 6.06 -11.67
C GLY A 59 0.71 5.37 -12.17
N LEU A 60 1.62 6.10 -12.83
CA LEU A 60 2.79 5.54 -13.50
C LEU A 60 4.13 5.98 -12.90
N ARG A 61 4.09 6.64 -11.74
CA ARG A 61 5.28 7.16 -11.06
C ARG A 61 5.22 6.84 -9.58
N LEU A 62 6.18 6.03 -9.14
CA LEU A 62 6.35 5.59 -7.76
C LEU A 62 7.60 6.24 -7.18
N THR A 63 7.45 6.94 -6.07
CA THR A 63 8.55 7.54 -5.32
C THR A 63 8.79 6.75 -4.06
N ARG A 64 10.03 6.34 -3.82
CA ARG A 64 10.49 5.70 -2.58
C ARG A 64 11.25 6.73 -1.74
N PHE A 65 10.91 6.87 -0.46
CA PHE A 65 11.53 7.85 0.44
C PHE A 65 11.57 7.31 1.89
N LEU A 66 12.03 8.14 2.83
CA LEU A 66 11.88 7.91 4.27
C LEU A 66 11.06 9.06 4.85
N LEU A 67 10.05 8.78 5.67
CA LEU A 67 9.19 9.77 6.30
C LEU A 67 9.98 10.81 7.12
N GLU A 68 11.09 10.40 7.75
CA GLU A 68 11.93 11.32 8.52
C GLU A 68 12.84 12.19 7.63
N THR A 69 13.05 11.80 6.38
CA THR A 69 13.89 12.53 5.41
C THR A 69 13.27 12.52 4.00
N PRO A 70 12.05 13.08 3.82
CA PRO A 70 11.27 12.89 2.58
C PRO A 70 11.89 13.56 1.36
N GLY A 71 12.74 14.58 1.55
CA GLY A 71 13.49 15.22 0.48
C GLY A 71 14.54 14.33 -0.19
N THR A 72 14.88 13.18 0.41
CA THR A 72 15.72 12.15 -0.22
C THR A 72 14.83 11.04 -0.76
N SER A 73 14.66 11.00 -2.08
CA SER A 73 13.75 10.06 -2.73
C SER A 73 14.32 9.46 -4.00
N ALA A 74 13.93 8.22 -4.30
CA ALA A 74 14.19 7.58 -5.57
C ALA A 74 12.88 7.44 -6.36
N LEU A 75 12.84 8.01 -7.56
CA LEU A 75 11.70 7.90 -8.46
C LEU A 75 11.86 6.69 -9.38
N ALA A 76 10.78 5.94 -9.55
CA ALA A 76 10.63 4.88 -10.52
C ALA A 76 9.41 5.11 -11.42
N THR A 77 9.56 4.82 -12.71
CA THR A 77 8.43 4.68 -13.63
C THR A 77 7.79 3.31 -13.42
N VAL A 78 6.48 3.24 -13.35
CA VAL A 78 5.77 1.96 -13.27
C VAL A 78 5.51 1.42 -14.67
N SER A 79 5.87 0.17 -14.91
CA SER A 79 5.55 -0.58 -16.14
C SER A 79 4.72 -1.83 -15.81
N GLY A 80 4.15 -2.49 -16.82
CA GLY A 80 3.38 -3.74 -16.63
C GLY A 80 1.91 -3.55 -16.20
N VAL A 81 1.46 -2.29 -16.05
CA VAL A 81 0.03 -1.96 -15.90
C VAL A 81 -0.69 -2.27 -17.21
N VAL A 82 -1.84 -2.92 -17.12
CA VAL A 82 -2.69 -3.25 -18.26
C VAL A 82 -3.10 -1.98 -19.00
N ALA A 83 -3.08 -2.01 -20.33
CA ALA A 83 -3.44 -0.87 -21.15
C ALA A 83 -4.90 -0.46 -20.89
N GLY A 84 -5.13 0.83 -20.65
CA GLY A 84 -6.45 1.37 -20.26
C GLY A 84 -6.62 1.55 -18.76
N GLU A 85 -5.82 0.87 -17.93
CA GLU A 85 -5.86 1.04 -16.48
C GLU A 85 -4.94 2.15 -15.97
N ARG A 86 -5.38 2.80 -14.89
CA ARG A 86 -4.57 3.72 -14.07
C ARG A 86 -4.42 3.15 -12.67
N LEU A 87 -3.21 3.17 -12.10
CA LEU A 87 -3.05 2.85 -10.68
C LEU A 87 -3.62 4.00 -9.83
N VAL A 88 -4.57 3.68 -8.96
CA VAL A 88 -5.36 4.66 -8.18
C VAL A 88 -5.01 4.70 -6.69
N GLY A 89 -4.37 3.65 -6.18
CA GLY A 89 -3.97 3.55 -4.78
C GLY A 89 -3.06 2.36 -4.54
N MET A 90 -2.35 2.34 -3.40
CA MET A 90 -1.40 1.30 -3.05
C MET A 90 -1.24 1.18 -1.54
N ASP A 91 -0.79 0.02 -1.08
CA ASP A 91 -0.44 -0.20 0.32
C ASP A 91 0.55 -1.38 0.49
N LEU A 92 1.31 -1.38 1.58
CA LEU A 92 2.17 -2.49 1.98
C LEU A 92 1.38 -3.53 2.75
N ARG A 93 1.23 -4.74 2.18
CA ARG A 93 0.60 -5.87 2.86
C ARG A 93 1.42 -6.29 4.09
N PRO A 94 0.95 -6.10 5.34
CA PRO A 94 1.80 -6.31 6.52
C PRO A 94 2.23 -7.76 6.73
N ARG A 95 1.44 -8.69 6.21
CA ARG A 95 1.71 -10.13 6.28
C ARG A 95 2.92 -10.56 5.45
N THR A 96 3.14 -9.95 4.29
CA THR A 96 4.14 -10.41 3.30
C THR A 96 5.18 -9.35 2.95
N GLY A 97 4.94 -8.08 3.30
CA GLY A 97 5.78 -6.94 2.90
C GLY A 97 5.65 -6.58 1.41
N GLN A 98 4.69 -7.16 0.69
CA GLN A 98 4.44 -6.83 -0.72
C GLN A 98 3.79 -5.45 -0.83
N LEU A 99 4.30 -4.61 -1.72
CA LEU A 99 3.61 -3.39 -2.13
C LEU A 99 2.51 -3.80 -3.13
N LEU A 100 1.26 -3.60 -2.74
CA LEU A 100 0.08 -3.85 -3.56
C LEU A 100 -0.38 -2.53 -4.18
N ALA A 101 -0.91 -2.57 -5.41
CA ALA A 101 -1.52 -1.41 -6.04
C ALA A 101 -2.80 -1.80 -6.78
N LEU A 102 -3.82 -0.95 -6.73
CA LEU A 102 -5.07 -1.14 -7.45
C LEU A 102 -5.01 -0.36 -8.78
N GLY A 103 -5.23 -1.05 -9.89
CA GLY A 103 -5.48 -0.45 -11.20
C GLY A 103 -6.97 -0.45 -11.53
N ILE A 104 -7.44 0.64 -12.12
CA ILE A 104 -8.84 0.83 -12.54
C ILE A 104 -8.87 1.25 -14.01
N ASP A 105 -9.69 0.56 -14.80
CA ASP A 105 -10.16 0.97 -16.12
C ASP A 105 -11.60 1.48 -15.96
N ALA A 106 -11.70 2.79 -15.75
CA ALA A 106 -12.98 3.47 -15.53
C ALA A 106 -13.87 3.53 -16.78
N LEU A 107 -13.34 3.20 -17.96
CA LEU A 107 -14.16 3.15 -19.18
C LEU A 107 -14.94 1.84 -19.30
N ASN A 108 -14.48 0.79 -18.61
CA ASN A 108 -15.02 -0.56 -18.73
C ASN A 108 -15.53 -1.13 -17.40
N ASP A 109 -15.46 -0.37 -16.30
CA ASP A 109 -15.84 -0.78 -14.94
C ASP A 109 -15.10 -2.03 -14.48
N ARG A 110 -13.78 -2.04 -14.72
CA ARG A 110 -12.89 -3.15 -14.44
C ARG A 110 -11.71 -2.69 -13.61
N GLY A 111 -11.23 -3.55 -12.73
CA GLY A 111 -10.00 -3.33 -11.98
C GLY A 111 -9.12 -4.56 -11.91
N THR A 112 -7.85 -4.31 -11.62
CA THR A 112 -6.82 -5.32 -11.43
C THR A 112 -6.03 -5.00 -10.17
N LEU A 113 -5.83 -6.00 -9.31
CA LEU A 113 -4.85 -5.89 -8.24
C LEU A 113 -3.47 -6.21 -8.79
N TYR A 114 -2.48 -5.39 -8.47
CA TYR A 114 -1.09 -5.60 -8.83
C TYR A 114 -0.22 -5.81 -7.60
N ARG A 115 0.81 -6.64 -7.74
CA ARG A 115 2.02 -6.54 -6.94
C ARG A 115 2.97 -5.59 -7.64
N LEU A 116 3.33 -4.50 -6.96
CA LEU A 116 4.47 -3.70 -7.35
C LEU A 116 5.71 -4.33 -6.75
N GLU A 117 6.74 -4.52 -7.56
CA GLU A 117 8.07 -4.86 -7.05
C GLU A 117 8.81 -3.54 -6.79
N PRO A 118 8.83 -3.04 -5.53
CA PRO A 118 9.56 -1.82 -5.23
C PRO A 118 11.04 -2.13 -5.41
N GLN A 119 11.66 -1.54 -6.44
CA GLN A 119 13.05 -1.83 -6.71
C GLN A 119 13.94 -1.48 -5.52
N SER A 120 14.92 -2.34 -5.28
CA SER A 120 15.96 -2.05 -4.31
C SER A 120 16.95 -0.99 -4.82
N MET A 121 17.14 -0.77 -6.14
CA MET A 121 17.99 0.30 -6.74
C MET A 121 17.85 0.53 -8.29
N GLY A 122 16.67 0.66 -8.88
CA GLY A 122 16.58 1.07 -10.30
C GLY A 122 15.44 2.05 -10.59
N THR A 123 15.31 2.47 -11.85
CA THR A 123 14.38 3.52 -12.30
C THR A 123 13.00 3.00 -12.70
N THR A 124 12.73 1.70 -12.56
CA THR A 124 11.49 1.09 -13.05
C THR A 124 10.91 0.14 -12.03
N ALA A 125 9.70 0.42 -11.56
CA ALA A 125 8.90 -0.52 -10.77
C ALA A 125 8.05 -1.35 -11.73
N VAL A 126 7.99 -2.66 -11.54
CA VAL A 126 7.17 -3.53 -12.38
C VAL A 126 5.89 -3.88 -11.63
N ALA A 127 4.74 -3.57 -12.23
CA ALA A 127 3.44 -4.00 -11.79
C ALA A 127 3.13 -5.36 -12.41
N THR A 128 2.90 -6.37 -11.56
CA THR A 128 2.50 -7.70 -11.99
C THR A 128 1.07 -7.95 -11.54
N PRO A 129 0.11 -8.24 -12.45
CA PRO A 129 -1.25 -8.59 -12.08
C PRO A 129 -1.28 -9.77 -11.10
N ILE A 130 -2.14 -9.67 -10.09
CA ILE A 130 -2.53 -10.76 -9.21
C ILE A 130 -3.88 -11.27 -9.71
N GLY A 131 -3.89 -12.53 -10.15
CA GLY A 131 -5.05 -13.15 -10.80
C GLY A 131 -5.28 -12.64 -12.24
N THR A 132 -6.52 -12.65 -12.68
CA THR A 132 -6.88 -12.30 -14.07
C THR A 132 -7.04 -10.77 -14.20
N PRO A 133 -6.39 -10.12 -15.18
CA PRO A 133 -6.64 -8.71 -15.50
C PRO A 133 -8.12 -8.38 -15.69
N GLY A 134 -8.57 -7.27 -15.09
CA GLY A 134 -9.95 -6.77 -15.15
C GLY A 134 -10.96 -7.59 -14.34
N GLN A 135 -10.51 -8.51 -13.48
CA GLN A 135 -11.45 -9.38 -12.74
C GLN A 135 -12.22 -8.68 -11.61
N ILE A 136 -11.78 -7.50 -11.15
CA ILE A 136 -12.52 -6.71 -10.17
C ILE A 136 -13.62 -5.97 -10.92
N ALA A 137 -14.85 -6.38 -10.71
CA ALA A 137 -16.05 -5.73 -11.25
C ALA A 137 -17.21 -6.04 -10.32
N PHE A 138 -18.20 -5.16 -10.30
CA PHE A 138 -19.33 -5.25 -9.39
C PHE A 138 -20.66 -5.06 -10.11
N VAL A 139 -21.70 -5.66 -9.53
CA VAL A 139 -23.09 -5.40 -9.89
C VAL A 139 -23.88 -4.98 -8.65
N ASP A 140 -24.99 -4.27 -8.86
CA ASP A 140 -25.98 -3.99 -7.83
C ASP A 140 -26.93 -5.17 -7.61
N SER A 141 -27.85 -5.03 -6.65
CA SER A 141 -28.85 -6.06 -6.34
C SER A 141 -29.81 -6.37 -7.51
N ALA A 142 -29.88 -5.50 -8.51
CA ALA A 142 -30.65 -5.70 -9.74
C ALA A 142 -29.82 -6.32 -10.88
N GLY A 143 -28.52 -6.57 -10.65
CA GLY A 143 -27.59 -7.11 -11.63
C GLY A 143 -27.01 -6.05 -12.58
N SER A 144 -27.23 -4.76 -12.33
CA SER A 144 -26.68 -3.67 -13.13
C SER A 144 -25.22 -3.42 -12.76
N VAL A 145 -24.37 -3.12 -13.74
CA VAL A 145 -22.95 -2.82 -13.49
C VAL A 145 -22.82 -1.60 -12.57
N ILE A 146 -21.93 -1.71 -11.58
CA ILE A 146 -21.53 -0.59 -10.73
C ILE A 146 -20.27 0.05 -11.31
N ASP A 147 -20.34 1.38 -11.44
CA ASP A 147 -19.28 2.21 -12.00
C ASP A 147 -18.02 2.19 -11.11
N LEU A 148 -16.86 1.96 -11.72
CA LEU A 148 -15.55 2.17 -11.10
C LEU A 148 -14.94 3.47 -11.63
N SER A 149 -15.52 4.59 -11.20
CA SER A 149 -15.26 5.91 -11.80
C SER A 149 -13.81 6.39 -11.62
N ASP A 150 -13.39 7.35 -12.45
CA ASP A 150 -12.10 8.06 -12.31
C ASP A 150 -12.13 9.13 -11.20
N VAL A 151 -12.35 8.69 -9.97
CA VAL A 151 -12.35 9.51 -8.75
C VAL A 151 -11.13 9.19 -7.86
N PRO A 152 -10.87 9.92 -6.77
CA PRO A 152 -9.90 9.51 -5.76
C PRO A 152 -10.29 8.19 -5.09
N TYR A 153 -9.29 7.33 -4.83
CA TYR A 153 -9.44 6.06 -4.12
C TYR A 153 -8.55 6.02 -2.89
N GLY A 154 -9.09 5.49 -1.79
CA GLY A 154 -8.33 5.03 -0.63
C GLY A 154 -8.13 3.53 -0.68
N VAL A 155 -6.91 3.06 -0.45
CA VAL A 155 -6.55 1.64 -0.50
C VAL A 155 -5.68 1.31 0.71
N ASP A 156 -6.06 0.30 1.50
CA ASP A 156 -5.26 -0.17 2.64
C ASP A 156 -5.57 -1.64 2.97
N VAL A 157 -4.58 -2.41 3.40
CA VAL A 157 -4.72 -3.80 3.81
C VAL A 157 -5.06 -3.85 5.29
N ASN A 158 -6.28 -4.29 5.60
CA ASN A 158 -6.64 -4.61 6.98
C ASN A 158 -5.73 -5.75 7.48
N PRO A 159 -4.82 -5.52 8.45
CA PRO A 159 -3.82 -6.52 8.82
C PRO A 159 -4.39 -7.71 9.61
N ALA A 160 -5.58 -7.57 10.21
CA ALA A 160 -6.25 -8.66 10.91
C ALA A 160 -7.00 -9.60 9.95
N ALA A 161 -7.75 -9.03 9.01
CA ALA A 161 -8.47 -9.82 8.00
C ALA A 161 -7.55 -10.25 6.84
N ASP A 162 -6.46 -9.52 6.63
CA ASP A 162 -5.61 -9.56 5.44
C ASP A 162 -6.44 -9.50 4.17
N ARG A 163 -7.22 -8.42 4.10
CA ARG A 163 -8.03 -8.06 2.96
C ARG A 163 -7.70 -6.64 2.59
N LEU A 164 -7.51 -6.38 1.31
CA LEU A 164 -7.40 -5.03 0.80
C LEU A 164 -8.79 -4.41 0.90
N ARG A 165 -8.88 -3.30 1.61
CA ARG A 165 -10.05 -2.42 1.62
C ARG A 165 -9.85 -1.36 0.56
N VAL A 166 -10.91 -1.07 -0.17
CA VAL A 166 -10.97 0.04 -1.10
C VAL A 166 -12.18 0.89 -0.77
N VAL A 167 -11.97 2.21 -0.72
CA VAL A 167 -13.03 3.23 -0.68
C VAL A 167 -12.78 4.24 -1.78
N ASP A 168 -13.82 4.92 -2.26
CA ASP A 168 -13.66 5.97 -3.28
C ASP A 168 -14.46 7.25 -2.97
N GLY A 169 -14.26 8.27 -3.81
CA GLY A 169 -14.95 9.55 -3.70
C GLY A 169 -16.46 9.52 -4.04
N THR A 170 -16.98 8.43 -4.60
CA THR A 170 -18.43 8.26 -4.84
C THR A 170 -19.14 7.60 -3.66
N GLY A 171 -18.36 7.08 -2.70
CA GLY A 171 -18.85 6.33 -1.55
C GLY A 171 -18.85 4.82 -1.78
N LEU A 172 -18.25 4.33 -2.86
CA LEU A 172 -18.05 2.91 -3.07
C LEU A 172 -17.10 2.36 -1.98
N ASN A 173 -17.40 1.16 -1.51
CA ASN A 173 -16.68 0.48 -0.44
C ASN A 173 -16.63 -1.00 -0.78
N PHE A 174 -15.44 -1.59 -0.87
CA PHE A 174 -15.32 -3.01 -1.20
C PHE A 174 -14.03 -3.62 -0.67
N ARG A 175 -13.94 -4.95 -0.80
CA ARG A 175 -12.76 -5.71 -0.43
C ARG A 175 -12.23 -6.50 -1.62
N VAL A 176 -10.91 -6.63 -1.68
CA VAL A 176 -10.21 -7.51 -2.63
C VAL A 176 -9.38 -8.51 -1.84
N ASN A 177 -9.35 -9.76 -2.31
CA ASN A 177 -8.48 -10.79 -1.75
C ASN A 177 -7.05 -10.59 -2.29
N PRO A 178 -6.06 -10.24 -1.44
CA PRO A 178 -4.70 -10.00 -1.90
C PRO A 178 -4.00 -11.20 -2.52
N ASP A 179 -4.45 -12.42 -2.23
CA ASP A 179 -3.84 -13.65 -2.74
C ASP A 179 -4.37 -14.03 -4.13
N THR A 180 -5.62 -13.68 -4.47
CA THR A 180 -6.26 -14.03 -5.74
C THR A 180 -6.49 -12.84 -6.66
N GLY A 181 -6.43 -11.62 -6.13
CA GLY A 181 -6.78 -10.37 -6.82
C GLY A 181 -8.28 -10.23 -7.14
N ALA A 182 -9.11 -11.16 -6.68
CA ALA A 182 -10.55 -11.14 -6.90
C ALA A 182 -11.25 -10.21 -5.91
N ALA A 183 -12.27 -9.50 -6.38
CA ALA A 183 -13.24 -8.84 -5.53
C ALA A 183 -13.91 -9.85 -4.57
N ILE A 184 -14.23 -9.39 -3.37
CA ILE A 184 -14.96 -10.17 -2.37
C ILE A 184 -16.40 -9.67 -2.36
N ASP A 185 -17.33 -10.60 -2.54
CA ASP A 185 -18.75 -10.33 -2.48
C ASP A 185 -19.18 -9.84 -1.09
N GLY A 186 -19.80 -8.66 -1.07
CA GLY A 186 -20.26 -7.98 0.12
C GLY A 186 -21.72 -8.27 0.48
N ALA A 187 -22.48 -8.88 -0.42
CA ALA A 187 -23.91 -9.16 -0.24
C ALA A 187 -24.25 -10.63 -0.56
N ALA A 188 -25.50 -11.02 -0.33
CA ALA A 188 -26.01 -12.35 -0.71
C ALA A 188 -26.79 -12.31 -2.04
N ASP A 189 -26.87 -11.13 -2.67
CA ASP A 189 -27.53 -10.92 -3.95
C ASP A 189 -26.74 -11.58 -5.09
N ALA A 190 -27.40 -11.81 -6.23
CA ALA A 190 -26.76 -12.49 -7.35
C ALA A 190 -25.62 -11.64 -7.96
N GLY A 191 -24.48 -12.29 -8.22
CA GLY A 191 -23.29 -11.64 -8.78
C GLY A 191 -22.26 -11.29 -7.71
N THR A 192 -21.29 -10.45 -8.05
CA THR A 192 -20.31 -9.94 -7.09
C THR A 192 -20.73 -8.52 -6.72
N ASN A 193 -21.10 -8.31 -5.46
CA ASN A 193 -21.58 -7.03 -4.95
C ASN A 193 -20.49 -6.34 -4.13
N PRO A 194 -20.44 -5.00 -4.08
CA PRO A 194 -19.56 -4.29 -3.17
C PRO A 194 -20.03 -4.48 -1.71
N ASP A 195 -19.23 -4.01 -0.76
CA ASP A 195 -19.69 -3.85 0.62
C ASP A 195 -20.74 -2.71 0.69
N GLY A 196 -21.34 -2.50 1.87
CA GLY A 196 -22.26 -1.39 2.07
C GLY A 196 -21.61 -0.05 1.76
N MET A 197 -22.31 0.77 0.96
CA MET A 197 -21.87 2.11 0.57
C MET A 197 -21.50 2.95 1.80
N ILE A 198 -20.53 3.84 1.62
CA ILE A 198 -20.13 4.78 2.67
C ILE A 198 -21.33 5.66 3.05
N ALA A 199 -21.66 5.62 4.33
CA ALA A 199 -22.75 6.38 4.93
C ALA A 199 -22.20 7.23 6.08
N GLY A 200 -22.12 8.54 5.84
CA GLY A 200 -21.64 9.53 6.81
C GLY A 200 -22.42 10.84 6.73
N PRO A 201 -22.27 11.75 7.72
CA PRO A 201 -22.97 13.03 7.72
C PRO A 201 -22.59 13.89 6.50
N LEU A 202 -23.60 14.44 5.81
CA LEU A 202 -23.48 15.44 4.74
C LEU A 202 -22.54 15.09 3.58
N GLY A 203 -22.83 13.99 2.85
CA GLY A 203 -22.22 13.75 1.54
C GLY A 203 -20.72 13.47 1.61
N THR A 204 -20.28 12.77 2.66
CA THR A 204 -18.90 12.31 2.87
C THR A 204 -18.29 11.79 1.57
N GLN A 205 -17.24 12.46 1.09
CA GLN A 205 -16.43 11.99 -0.03
C GLN A 205 -15.12 11.51 0.54
N LEU A 206 -14.99 10.18 0.68
CA LEU A 206 -13.77 9.60 1.20
C LEU A 206 -12.71 9.61 0.11
N ALA A 207 -11.54 10.14 0.45
CA ALA A 207 -10.40 10.11 -0.45
C ALA A 207 -9.31 9.15 0.01
N ALA A 208 -9.34 8.71 1.27
CA ALA A 208 -8.35 7.79 1.80
C ALA A 208 -8.89 6.94 2.96
N THR A 209 -8.28 5.77 3.17
CA THR A 209 -8.53 4.85 4.29
C THR A 209 -7.20 4.32 4.80
N ALA A 210 -7.10 4.03 6.10
CA ALA A 210 -5.94 3.35 6.68
C ALA A 210 -6.33 2.51 7.91
N TYR A 211 -5.62 1.41 8.18
CA TYR A 211 -5.84 0.58 9.36
C TYR A 211 -4.72 0.73 10.40
N THR A 212 -5.10 0.84 11.67
CA THR A 212 -4.12 0.77 12.78
C THR A 212 -3.52 -0.63 12.92
N ASN A 213 -2.41 -0.70 13.66
CA ASN A 213 -1.74 -1.95 14.03
C ASN A 213 -1.30 -2.75 12.80
N SER A 214 -0.78 -2.04 11.79
CA SER A 214 -0.27 -2.56 10.52
C SER A 214 0.97 -3.45 10.75
N SER A 215 0.73 -4.68 11.20
CA SER A 215 1.77 -5.64 11.60
C SER A 215 1.25 -7.05 11.38
N SER A 216 2.13 -7.93 10.89
CA SER A 216 1.79 -9.33 10.65
C SER A 216 1.31 -10.02 11.94
N GLY A 217 0.22 -10.79 11.85
CA GLY A 217 -0.30 -11.59 12.96
C GLY A 217 -1.16 -10.82 13.97
N THR A 218 -1.46 -9.53 13.73
CA THR A 218 -2.44 -8.81 14.55
C THR A 218 -3.84 -9.38 14.40
N THR A 219 -4.63 -9.30 15.47
CA THR A 219 -6.06 -9.68 15.48
C THR A 219 -6.98 -8.48 15.69
N LEU A 220 -6.43 -7.30 16.01
CA LEU A 220 -7.19 -6.10 16.34
C LEU A 220 -6.72 -4.91 15.52
N THR A 221 -7.68 -4.27 14.87
CA THR A 221 -7.47 -3.11 13.99
C THR A 221 -8.61 -2.12 14.15
N THR A 222 -8.38 -0.88 13.73
CA THR A 222 -9.41 0.15 13.59
C THR A 222 -9.19 0.79 12.24
N GLN A 223 -10.26 0.86 11.44
CA GLN A 223 -10.24 1.57 10.18
C GLN A 223 -10.49 3.06 10.42
N TYR A 224 -9.60 3.89 9.90
CA TYR A 224 -9.79 5.33 9.80
C TYR A 224 -9.95 5.73 8.35
N THR A 225 -10.70 6.80 8.12
CA THR A 225 -10.92 7.37 6.79
C THR A 225 -10.75 8.89 6.82
N LEU A 226 -10.32 9.46 5.71
CA LEU A 226 -10.27 10.91 5.52
C LEU A 226 -11.36 11.34 4.56
N ASP A 227 -12.28 12.18 5.07
CA ASP A 227 -13.29 12.88 4.29
C ASP A 227 -12.65 14.14 3.69
N GLN A 228 -12.49 14.14 2.37
CA GLN A 228 -11.82 15.20 1.64
C GLN A 228 -12.62 16.50 1.63
N LEU A 229 -13.94 16.39 1.39
CA LEU A 229 -14.82 17.55 1.26
C LEU A 229 -15.09 18.17 2.64
N GLY A 230 -15.36 17.32 3.64
CA GLY A 230 -15.66 17.77 4.99
C GLY A 230 -14.44 18.15 5.83
N GLY A 231 -13.24 17.66 5.48
CA GLY A 231 -12.03 17.87 6.28
C GLY A 231 -12.08 17.12 7.61
N PHE A 232 -12.62 15.89 7.63
CA PHE A 232 -12.76 15.09 8.84
C PHE A 232 -11.93 13.80 8.78
N LEU A 233 -11.34 13.43 9.91
CA LEU A 233 -10.89 12.08 10.20
C LEU A 233 -12.05 11.33 10.86
N ASN A 234 -12.46 10.21 10.27
CA ASN A 234 -13.51 9.36 10.80
C ASN A 234 -12.98 7.98 11.19
N VAL A 235 -13.76 7.26 11.99
CA VAL A 235 -13.63 5.83 12.20
C VAL A 235 -14.75 5.12 11.45
N GLN A 236 -14.40 4.21 10.55
CA GLN A 236 -15.40 3.40 9.85
C GLN A 236 -15.64 2.10 10.62
N ASN A 237 -16.83 1.98 11.21
CA ASN A 237 -17.17 0.85 12.06
C ASN A 237 -18.68 0.55 12.08
N PRO A 238 -19.13 -0.63 11.63
CA PRO A 238 -18.33 -1.70 11.01
C PRO A 238 -17.79 -1.32 9.62
N PRO A 239 -16.56 -1.74 9.24
CA PRO A 239 -15.97 -1.50 7.91
C PRO A 239 -16.88 -1.87 6.74
N ASN A 240 -17.46 -3.08 6.76
CA ASN A 240 -18.27 -3.60 5.66
C ASN A 240 -19.64 -2.88 5.52
N ASN A 241 -20.07 -2.15 6.54
CA ASN A 241 -21.32 -1.37 6.49
C ASN A 241 -21.11 0.05 5.97
N GLY A 242 -19.86 0.47 5.74
CA GLY A 242 -19.53 1.82 5.30
C GLY A 242 -19.82 2.93 6.32
N THR A 243 -20.24 2.57 7.54
CA THR A 243 -20.72 3.51 8.56
C THR A 243 -19.57 4.35 9.12
N GLN A 244 -19.64 5.66 8.93
CA GLN A 244 -18.68 6.61 9.49
C GLN A 244 -19.09 7.04 10.89
N THR A 245 -18.14 7.00 11.82
CA THR A 245 -18.31 7.39 13.22
C THR A 245 -17.17 8.31 13.64
N LEU A 246 -17.31 9.02 14.77
CA LEU A 246 -16.25 9.84 15.36
C LEU A 246 -15.60 10.85 14.39
N ALA A 247 -16.41 11.70 13.75
CA ALA A 247 -15.94 12.77 12.88
C ALA A 247 -15.11 13.81 13.67
N GLN A 248 -13.78 13.72 13.57
CA GLN A 248 -12.84 14.67 14.16
C GLN A 248 -12.38 15.66 13.08
N PRO A 249 -12.57 16.98 13.26
CA PRO A 249 -12.03 17.95 12.33
C PRO A 249 -10.52 17.79 12.18
N VAL A 250 -10.04 17.73 10.95
CA VAL A 250 -8.61 17.86 10.65
C VAL A 250 -8.24 19.34 10.79
N LEU A 251 -7.21 19.62 11.58
CA LEU A 251 -6.78 21.00 11.86
C LEU A 251 -5.37 21.24 11.32
N LEU A 252 -5.18 22.39 10.67
CA LEU A 252 -3.88 22.96 10.33
C LEU A 252 -3.72 24.28 11.08
N ASN A 253 -2.69 24.40 11.92
CA ASN A 253 -2.49 25.57 12.78
C ASN A 253 -3.74 25.92 13.63
N ALA A 254 -4.37 24.88 14.18
CA ALA A 254 -5.62 24.95 14.96
C ALA A 254 -6.86 25.47 14.20
N GLN A 255 -6.81 25.55 12.87
CA GLN A 255 -7.95 25.90 12.03
C GLN A 255 -8.44 24.70 11.22
N PRO A 256 -9.75 24.53 10.99
CA PRO A 256 -10.27 23.50 10.11
C PRO A 256 -9.57 23.52 8.76
N PHE A 257 -9.10 22.35 8.34
CA PHE A 257 -8.35 22.17 7.10
C PHE A 257 -9.08 21.20 6.20
N THR A 258 -9.56 21.71 5.07
CA THR A 258 -10.03 20.89 3.95
C THR A 258 -8.88 20.69 2.98
N PHE A 259 -8.83 19.53 2.36
CA PHE A 259 -7.75 19.14 1.46
C PHE A 259 -8.31 18.96 0.03
N GLY A 260 -7.65 19.53 -0.97
CA GLY A 260 -7.99 19.38 -2.39
C GLY A 260 -6.95 18.54 -3.13
N GLY A 261 -7.34 17.90 -4.23
CA GLY A 261 -6.45 17.06 -5.05
C GLY A 261 -6.28 15.64 -4.51
N GLY A 262 -5.17 14.98 -4.84
CA GLY A 262 -4.89 13.61 -4.39
C GLY A 262 -4.59 13.54 -2.89
N VAL A 263 -5.25 12.63 -2.18
CA VAL A 263 -5.10 12.39 -0.74
C VAL A 263 -4.49 11.01 -0.52
N GLY A 264 -3.36 10.94 0.17
CA GLY A 264 -2.75 9.69 0.62
C GLY A 264 -2.79 9.62 2.15
N PHE A 265 -3.10 8.45 2.70
CA PHE A 265 -3.18 8.23 4.14
C PHE A 265 -2.74 6.82 4.47
N ASP A 266 -1.86 6.69 5.47
CA ASP A 266 -1.37 5.43 5.98
C ASP A 266 -1.09 5.60 7.49
N ILE A 267 -1.18 4.51 8.25
CA ILE A 267 -0.93 4.47 9.69
C ILE A 267 0.23 3.49 9.95
N PRO A 268 1.36 3.97 10.52
CA PRO A 268 2.53 3.12 10.69
C PRO A 268 2.29 1.98 11.69
N PRO A 269 3.13 0.92 11.61
CA PRO A 269 3.15 -0.15 12.59
C PRO A 269 3.26 0.39 14.04
N GLY A 270 2.60 -0.28 14.99
CA GLY A 270 2.69 0.05 16.42
C GLY A 270 1.72 1.14 16.91
N VAL A 271 0.97 1.81 16.03
CA VAL A 271 -0.17 2.63 16.44
C VAL A 271 -1.32 1.70 16.87
N ALA A 272 -1.63 1.71 18.16
CA ALA A 272 -2.67 0.84 18.73
C ALA A 272 -4.08 1.29 18.32
N PRO A 273 -5.02 0.34 18.16
CA PRO A 273 -6.43 0.66 17.94
C PRO A 273 -6.97 1.44 19.15
N ARG A 274 -7.71 2.53 18.90
CA ARG A 274 -8.38 3.26 19.98
C ARG A 274 -9.60 2.47 20.42
N TRP A 275 -9.62 2.03 21.67
CA TRP A 275 -10.86 1.55 22.30
C TRP A 275 -11.86 2.71 22.34
N PRO A 276 -13.15 2.51 22.02
CA PRO A 276 -14.14 3.55 22.27
C PRO A 276 -14.12 3.82 23.77
N MET A 277 -13.69 5.01 24.18
CA MET A 277 -13.82 5.44 25.56
C MET A 277 -15.27 5.19 25.97
N ARG A 278 -15.49 4.26 26.91
CA ARG A 278 -16.79 4.13 27.57
C ARG A 278 -17.03 5.50 28.22
N ARG A 279 -17.93 6.28 27.63
CA ARG A 279 -18.55 7.41 28.32
C ARG A 279 -19.62 6.86 29.26
#